data_AF-A0A935UYG4-F1
#
_entry.id   AF-A0A935UYG4-F1
#
_cell.length_a   1.000
_cell.length_b   1.000
_cell.length_c   1.000
_cell.angle_alpha   90.00
_cell.angle_beta   90.00
_cell.angle_gamma   90.00
#
_symmetry.space_group_name_H-M   'P 1'
#
loop_
_entity.id
_entity.type
_entity.pdbx_description
1 polymer ?
#
loop_
_entity_poly.entity_id
_entity_poly.type
_entity_poly.pdbx_seq_one_letter_code
_entity_poly.pdbx_strand_id
1 'polypeptide(L)'
;MTRAPAPAVIVLLYALLAAGVCAPALVNPAGRALGHADADTFNHVWGYWQVFQALAAGRSPLTTELLGYPSGGALYFIDLFGALRTLPVQWAFGPVVAYNVACWSNLWLAGLGAHLLAARVSGSSWAGLRGGRGPRGKPTPAGTSRKRDLRDLGLGVLAAVRVGGLGPPRRPQPRPRRPHRRDVGALWARQLVLWAVRGARGPHVCRREPGPRPPRRRAAPGLALGACCPPRSWCCPRCGRFAPR
;
A
#
# COMPACT_ATOMS: atom_id res chain seq x y z
N MET A 1 -8.71 46.30 -8.52
CA MET A 1 -7.94 45.28 -7.77
C MET A 1 -8.88 44.14 -7.40
N THR A 2 -8.73 42.95 -7.96
CA THR A 2 -9.56 41.80 -7.54
C THR A 2 -9.04 41.26 -6.22
N ARG A 3 -9.90 41.18 -5.19
CA ARG A 3 -9.55 40.58 -3.90
C ARG A 3 -9.08 39.14 -4.13
N ALA A 4 -7.99 38.74 -3.48
CA ALA A 4 -7.55 37.34 -3.49
C ALA A 4 -8.69 36.46 -2.93
N PRO A 5 -8.91 35.25 -3.47
CA PRO A 5 -9.87 34.33 -2.88
C PRO A 5 -9.40 33.98 -1.46
N ALA A 6 -10.35 33.78 -0.54
CA ALA A 6 -10.00 33.35 0.80
C ALA A 6 -9.29 31.98 0.75
N PRO A 7 -8.25 31.75 1.58
CA PRO A 7 -7.47 30.50 1.54
C PRO A 7 -8.34 29.26 1.72
N ALA A 8 -9.39 29.35 2.55
CA ALA A 8 -10.37 28.28 2.75
C ALA A 8 -11.07 27.84 1.44
N VAL A 9 -11.35 28.79 0.53
CA VAL A 9 -11.99 28.49 -0.76
C VAL A 9 -11.04 27.68 -1.65
N ILE A 10 -9.75 28.03 -1.68
CA ILE A 10 -8.74 27.29 -2.44
C ILE A 10 -8.61 25.86 -1.89
N VAL A 11 -8.49 25.73 -0.57
CA VAL A 11 -8.36 24.43 0.10
C VAL A 11 -9.57 23.54 -0.20
N LEU A 12 -10.79 24.08 -0.06
CA LEU A 12 -12.03 23.36 -0.35
C LEU A 12 -12.15 22.99 -1.83
N LEU A 13 -11.77 23.89 -2.75
CA LEU A 13 -11.81 23.62 -4.18
C LEU A 13 -10.95 22.41 -4.54
N TYR A 14 -9.69 22.34 -4.07
CA TYR A 14 -8.83 21.19 -4.37
C TYR A 14 -9.32 19.90 -3.70
N ALA A 15 -9.94 20.00 -2.51
CA ALA A 15 -10.55 18.84 -1.85
C ALA A 15 -11.72 18.28 -2.67
N LEU A 16 -12.59 19.16 -3.19
CA LEU A 16 -13.72 18.81 -4.05
C LEU A 16 -13.28 18.27 -5.41
N LEU A 17 -12.25 18.87 -6.02
CA LEU A 17 -11.67 18.35 -7.27
C LEU A 17 -11.11 16.93 -7.06
N ALA A 18 -10.37 16.70 -5.98
CA ALA A 18 -9.89 15.37 -5.63
C ALA A 18 -11.04 14.39 -5.39
N ALA A 19 -12.10 14.81 -4.69
CA ALA A 19 -13.30 14.00 -4.47
C ALA A 19 -14.00 13.63 -5.80
N GLY A 20 -14.08 14.57 -6.75
CA GLY A 20 -14.62 14.34 -8.08
C GLY A 20 -13.84 13.29 -8.87
N VAL A 21 -12.50 13.35 -8.83
CA VAL A 21 -11.64 12.32 -9.44
C VAL A 21 -11.82 10.95 -8.77
N CYS A 22 -12.06 10.95 -7.45
CA CYS A 22 -12.28 9.74 -6.66
C CYS A 22 -13.76 9.29 -6.59
N ALA A 23 -14.66 9.92 -7.33
CA ALA A 23 -16.11 9.72 -7.20
C ALA A 23 -16.56 8.24 -7.27
N PRO A 24 -15.99 7.37 -8.14
CA PRO A 24 -16.39 5.96 -8.19
C PRO A 24 -16.18 5.19 -6.87
N ALA A 25 -15.18 5.59 -6.07
CA ALA A 25 -14.92 5.01 -4.76
C ALA A 25 -15.80 5.62 -3.67
N LEU A 26 -16.26 6.87 -3.80
CA LEU A 26 -17.15 7.50 -2.83
C LEU A 26 -18.54 6.83 -2.78
N VAL A 27 -19.00 6.27 -3.90
CA VAL A 27 -20.31 5.57 -3.97
C VAL A 27 -20.27 4.21 -3.26
N ASN A 28 -19.13 3.51 -3.29
CA ASN A 28 -18.97 2.23 -2.60
C ASN A 28 -17.55 2.12 -2.01
N PRO A 29 -17.27 2.82 -0.90
CA PRO A 29 -15.92 3.02 -0.40
C PRO A 29 -15.28 1.75 0.17
N ALA A 30 -16.07 0.79 0.64
CA ALA A 30 -15.57 -0.48 1.15
C ALA A 30 -15.46 -1.56 0.05
N GLY A 31 -16.26 -1.48 -1.00
CA GLY A 31 -16.29 -2.46 -2.09
C GLY A 31 -15.45 -2.10 -3.31
N ARG A 32 -14.91 -0.88 -3.40
CA ARG A 32 -14.10 -0.42 -4.54
C ARG A 32 -12.85 0.29 -4.08
N ALA A 33 -11.69 -0.27 -4.41
CA ALA A 33 -10.41 0.43 -4.25
C ALA A 33 -10.13 1.31 -5.47
N LEU A 34 -9.59 2.51 -5.24
CA LEU A 34 -9.11 3.40 -6.31
C LEU A 34 -7.93 2.76 -7.06
N GLY A 35 -7.94 2.82 -8.40
CA GLY A 35 -6.88 2.26 -9.24
C GLY A 35 -7.39 1.19 -10.20
N HIS A 36 -6.45 0.48 -10.84
CA HIS A 36 -6.74 -0.53 -11.85
C HIS A 36 -6.41 -1.94 -11.31
N ALA A 37 -7.22 -2.94 -11.64
CA ALA A 37 -7.06 -4.30 -11.12
C ALA A 37 -5.75 -4.99 -11.54
N ASP A 38 -5.21 -4.60 -12.71
CA ASP A 38 -3.91 -5.09 -13.21
C ASP A 38 -2.71 -4.28 -12.66
N ALA A 39 -2.96 -3.25 -11.84
CA ALA A 39 -1.92 -2.50 -11.15
C ALA A 39 -1.74 -3.02 -9.71
N ASP A 40 -0.81 -2.43 -8.97
CA ASP A 40 -0.45 -2.85 -7.62
C ASP A 40 -1.48 -2.48 -6.53
N THR A 41 -2.72 -2.13 -6.92
CA THR A 41 -3.78 -1.65 -6.03
C THR A 41 -4.05 -2.63 -4.88
N PHE A 42 -4.11 -3.94 -5.17
CA PHE A 42 -4.38 -4.94 -4.12
C PHE A 42 -3.22 -5.10 -3.14
N ASN A 43 -1.97 -4.94 -3.58
CA ASN A 43 -0.82 -4.96 -2.69
C ASN A 43 -0.80 -3.73 -1.77
N HIS A 44 -1.24 -2.56 -2.26
CA HIS A 44 -1.45 -1.40 -1.40
C HIS A 44 -2.52 -1.65 -0.35
N VAL A 45 -3.71 -2.11 -0.74
CA VAL A 45 -4.80 -2.40 0.21
C VAL A 45 -4.37 -3.46 1.24
N TRP A 46 -3.67 -4.50 0.79
CA TRP A 46 -3.12 -5.52 1.68
C TRP A 46 -2.08 -4.95 2.65
N GLY A 47 -1.23 -4.04 2.20
CA GLY A 47 -0.26 -3.35 3.06
C GLY A 47 -0.91 -2.53 4.16
N TYR A 48 -2.02 -1.82 3.86
CA TYR A 48 -2.80 -1.11 4.89
C TYR A 48 -3.31 -2.10 5.94
N TRP A 49 -3.95 -3.19 5.49
CA TRP A 49 -4.40 -4.25 6.38
C TRP A 49 -3.27 -4.83 7.24
N GLN A 50 -2.11 -5.14 6.66
CA GLN A 50 -0.98 -5.69 7.40
C GLN A 50 -0.46 -4.72 8.45
N VAL A 51 -0.34 -3.42 8.12
CA VAL A 51 0.10 -2.39 9.07
C VAL A 51 -0.87 -2.30 10.24
N PHE A 52 -2.18 -2.26 9.96
CA PHE A 52 -3.21 -2.25 11.00
C PHE A 52 -3.13 -3.49 11.90
N GLN A 53 -3.05 -4.69 11.31
CA GLN A 53 -2.98 -5.94 12.06
C GLN A 53 -1.70 -6.06 12.89
N ALA A 54 -0.55 -5.62 12.37
CA ALA A 54 0.72 -5.63 13.09
C ALA A 54 0.63 -4.72 14.32
N LEU A 55 0.17 -3.49 14.14
CA LEU A 55 0.05 -2.51 15.23
C LEU A 55 -1.00 -2.92 16.27
N ALA A 56 -2.15 -3.44 15.82
CA ALA A 56 -3.19 -3.97 16.72
C ALA A 56 -2.69 -5.15 17.56
N ALA A 57 -1.74 -5.93 17.04
CA ALA A 57 -1.08 -7.02 17.76
C ALA A 57 0.16 -6.60 18.55
N GLY A 58 0.49 -5.30 18.62
CA GLY A 58 1.70 -4.80 19.28
C GLY A 58 3.01 -5.25 18.60
N ARG A 59 2.97 -5.58 17.31
CA ARG A 59 4.12 -6.02 16.51
C ARG A 59 4.60 -4.90 15.60
N SER A 60 5.86 -4.98 15.18
CA SER A 60 6.40 -4.07 14.16
C SER A 60 5.69 -4.30 12.82
N PRO A 61 5.24 -3.24 12.12
CA PRO A 61 4.68 -3.37 10.77
C PRO A 61 5.74 -3.71 9.72
N LEU A 62 7.04 -3.66 10.06
CA LEU A 62 8.15 -3.93 9.15
C LEU A 62 8.45 -5.42 8.96
N THR A 63 7.72 -6.31 9.63
CA THR A 63 7.85 -7.76 9.49
C THR A 63 6.49 -8.41 9.26
N THR A 64 6.48 -9.52 8.53
CA THR A 64 5.27 -10.31 8.29
C THR A 64 5.61 -11.78 8.13
N GLU A 65 4.76 -12.65 8.69
CA GLU A 65 4.85 -14.11 8.49
C GLU A 65 4.28 -14.55 7.14
N LEU A 66 3.55 -13.65 6.46
CA LEU A 66 2.87 -13.96 5.20
C LEU A 66 3.81 -13.90 3.99
N LEU A 67 4.96 -13.27 4.14
CA LEU A 67 5.97 -13.20 3.09
C LEU A 67 6.94 -14.37 3.27
N GLY A 68 7.12 -15.21 2.25
CA GLY A 68 8.03 -16.36 2.34
C GLY A 68 7.62 -17.39 3.40
N TYR A 69 6.31 -17.65 3.53
CA TYR A 69 5.78 -18.65 4.47
C TYR A 69 6.52 -19.99 4.34
N PRO A 70 6.89 -20.67 5.45
CA PRO A 70 6.54 -20.37 6.85
C PRO A 70 7.49 -19.42 7.59
N SER A 71 8.61 -19.05 6.98
CA SER A 71 9.69 -18.33 7.69
C SER A 71 9.38 -16.85 7.94
N GLY A 72 8.46 -16.26 7.17
CA GLY A 72 8.22 -14.83 7.23
C GLY A 72 9.36 -14.02 6.58
N GLY A 73 9.27 -12.70 6.71
CA GLY A 73 10.32 -11.80 6.22
C GLY A 73 10.09 -10.35 6.62
N ALA A 74 11.07 -9.51 6.27
CA ALA A 74 10.93 -8.06 6.34
C ALA A 74 10.01 -7.58 5.22
N LEU A 75 9.07 -6.69 5.56
CA LEU A 75 8.18 -6.04 4.62
C LEU A 75 8.33 -4.53 4.73
N TYR A 76 8.95 -3.92 3.72
CA TYR A 76 8.97 -2.47 3.61
C TYR A 76 7.77 -2.01 2.78
N PHE A 77 6.68 -1.68 3.46
CA PHE A 77 5.48 -1.20 2.78
C PHE A 77 5.68 0.23 2.25
N ILE A 78 5.57 0.39 0.93
CA ILE A 78 5.89 1.66 0.24
C ILE A 78 5.05 2.85 0.68
N ASP A 79 3.83 2.61 1.18
CA ASP A 79 2.91 3.66 1.65
C ASP A 79 2.64 3.55 3.16
N LEU A 80 3.69 3.24 3.94
CA LEU A 80 3.59 3.13 5.40
C LEU A 80 3.04 4.42 6.03
N PHE A 81 3.47 5.59 5.57
CA PHE A 81 2.98 6.85 6.11
C PHE A 81 1.48 7.07 5.81
N GLY A 82 1.01 6.73 4.61
CA GLY A 82 -0.40 6.78 4.26
C GLY A 82 -1.24 5.86 5.15
N ALA A 83 -0.78 4.63 5.39
CA ALA A 83 -1.41 3.70 6.31
C ALA A 83 -1.45 4.25 7.75
N LEU A 84 -0.32 4.74 8.27
CA LEU A 84 -0.25 5.30 9.63
C LEU A 84 -1.20 6.50 9.81
N ARG A 85 -1.19 7.45 8.88
CA ARG A 85 -2.07 8.63 8.90
C ARG A 85 -3.55 8.26 8.88
N THR A 86 -3.91 7.15 8.25
CA THR A 86 -5.31 6.70 8.10
C THR A 86 -5.71 5.63 9.11
N LEU A 87 -4.88 5.34 10.13
CA LEU A 87 -5.22 4.35 11.17
C LEU A 87 -6.60 4.53 11.82
N PRO A 88 -7.06 5.74 12.17
CA PRO A 88 -8.42 5.91 12.71
C PRO A 88 -9.51 5.44 11.73
N VAL A 89 -9.30 5.68 10.42
CA VAL A 89 -10.21 5.25 9.36
C VAL A 89 -10.14 3.73 9.17
N GLN A 90 -8.95 3.14 9.25
CA GLN A 90 -8.75 1.69 9.18
C GLN A 90 -9.51 0.98 10.30
N TRP A 91 -9.43 1.52 11.52
CA TRP A 91 -10.12 0.96 12.68
C TRP A 91 -11.64 1.04 12.54
N ALA A 92 -12.17 2.17 12.06
CA ALA A 92 -13.61 2.39 11.96
C ALA A 92 -14.26 1.73 10.73
N PHE A 93 -13.57 1.71 9.58
CA PHE A 93 -14.18 1.38 8.29
C PHE A 93 -13.39 0.33 7.47
N GLY A 94 -12.24 -0.10 7.97
CA GLY A 94 -11.39 -1.10 7.33
C GLY A 94 -10.36 -0.54 6.32
N PRO A 95 -9.48 -1.41 5.83
CA PRO A 95 -8.29 -1.03 5.05
C PRO A 95 -8.62 -0.47 3.65
N VAL A 96 -9.71 -0.93 3.02
CA VAL A 96 -10.12 -0.44 1.68
C VAL A 96 -10.52 1.02 1.74
N VAL A 97 -11.35 1.38 2.72
CA VAL A 97 -11.80 2.77 2.92
C VAL A 97 -10.61 3.67 3.26
N ALA A 98 -9.72 3.20 4.13
CA ALA A 98 -8.51 3.94 4.49
C ALA A 98 -7.57 4.18 3.30
N TYR A 99 -7.35 3.16 2.46
CA TYR A 99 -6.59 3.30 1.22
C TYR A 99 -7.21 4.37 0.29
N ASN A 100 -8.54 4.33 0.12
CA ASN A 100 -9.24 5.33 -0.68
C ASN A 100 -9.09 6.76 -0.13
N VAL A 101 -9.21 6.92 1.20
CA VAL A 101 -8.99 8.21 1.89
C VAL A 101 -7.55 8.69 1.72
N ALA A 102 -6.57 7.78 1.77
CA ALA A 102 -5.18 8.12 1.53
C ALA A 102 -4.95 8.60 0.08
N CYS A 103 -5.49 7.92 -0.92
CA CYS A 103 -5.43 8.36 -2.31
C CYS A 103 -6.08 9.74 -2.51
N TRP A 104 -7.28 9.94 -1.96
CA TRP A 104 -7.99 11.22 -2.03
C TRP A 104 -7.18 12.35 -1.40
N SER A 105 -6.68 12.14 -0.18
CA SER A 105 -5.89 13.15 0.54
C SER A 105 -4.55 13.44 -0.14
N ASN A 106 -3.90 12.45 -0.75
CA ASN A 106 -2.68 12.67 -1.53
C ASN A 106 -2.95 13.54 -2.76
N LEU A 107 -4.04 13.27 -3.49
CA LEU A 107 -4.43 14.08 -4.65
C LEU A 107 -4.79 15.52 -4.26
N TRP A 108 -5.54 15.67 -3.16
CA TRP A 108 -5.91 16.97 -2.61
C TRP A 108 -4.67 17.79 -2.21
N LEU A 109 -3.76 17.20 -1.42
CA LEU A 109 -2.55 17.88 -0.95
C LEU A 109 -1.57 18.16 -2.09
N ALA A 110 -1.47 17.29 -3.10
CA ALA A 110 -0.67 17.54 -4.29
C ALA A 110 -1.20 18.75 -5.08
N GLY A 111 -2.52 18.85 -5.28
CA GLY A 111 -3.16 19.99 -5.93
C GLY A 111 -2.93 21.29 -5.17
N LEU A 112 -3.09 21.26 -3.84
CA LEU A 112 -2.84 22.41 -2.98
C LEU A 112 -1.36 22.83 -3.00
N GLY A 113 -0.43 21.88 -2.93
CA GLY A 113 1.01 22.14 -3.01
C GLY A 113 1.40 22.78 -4.33
N ALA A 114 0.89 22.26 -5.45
CA ALA A 114 1.09 22.85 -6.77
C ALA A 114 0.55 24.28 -6.86
N HIS A 115 -0.62 24.54 -6.27
CA HIS A 115 -1.18 25.89 -6.20
C HIS A 115 -0.29 26.86 -5.42
N LEU A 116 0.13 26.48 -4.22
CA LEU A 116 0.96 27.31 -3.36
C LEU A 116 2.32 27.61 -4.01
N LEU A 117 2.91 26.61 -4.68
CA LEU A 117 4.13 26.80 -5.45
C LEU A 117 3.92 27.78 -6.61
N ALA A 118 2.84 27.63 -7.38
CA ALA A 118 2.52 28.54 -8.48
C ALA A 118 2.27 29.98 -7.99
N ALA A 119 1.57 30.13 -6.86
CA ALA A 119 1.34 31.43 -6.23
C ALA A 119 2.66 32.08 -5.78
N ARG A 120 3.57 31.29 -5.19
CA ARG A 120 4.88 31.78 -4.73
C ARG A 120 5.78 32.21 -5.89
N VAL A 121 5.84 31.43 -6.97
CA VAL A 121 6.69 31.72 -8.13
C VAL A 121 6.17 32.89 -8.96
N SER A 122 4.84 33.04 -9.08
CA SER A 122 4.23 34.09 -9.89
C SER A 122 3.97 35.41 -9.16
N GLY A 123 4.01 35.41 -7.82
CA GLY A 123 3.56 36.54 -7.01
C GLY A 123 2.05 36.81 -7.08
N SER A 124 1.25 35.90 -7.65
CA SER A 124 -0.20 36.04 -7.80
C SER A 124 -0.94 34.84 -7.22
N SER A 125 -1.85 35.10 -6.28
CA SER A 125 -2.73 34.07 -5.68
C SER A 125 -3.65 33.39 -6.69
N TRP A 126 -3.82 33.96 -7.88
CA TRP A 126 -4.64 33.38 -8.95
C TRP A 126 -3.86 32.49 -9.91
N ALA A 127 -2.52 32.49 -9.85
CA ALA A 127 -1.71 31.80 -10.85
C ALA A 127 -1.90 30.29 -10.85
N GLY A 128 -2.10 29.69 -9.67
CA GLY A 128 -2.41 28.25 -9.54
C GLY A 128 -3.81 27.86 -10.04
N LEU A 129 -4.74 28.81 -10.13
CA LEU A 129 -6.12 28.57 -10.59
C LEU A 129 -6.26 28.76 -12.11
N ARG A 130 -5.60 29.77 -12.69
CA ARG A 130 -5.80 30.18 -14.09
C ARG A 130 -4.71 29.71 -15.05
N GLY A 131 -3.72 28.97 -14.58
CA GLY A 131 -2.55 28.65 -15.39
C GLY A 131 -1.81 29.93 -15.80
N GLY A 132 -1.25 30.64 -14.82
CA GLY A 132 -0.20 31.64 -15.08
C GLY A 132 -0.48 32.72 -16.13
N ARG A 133 -1.64 33.38 -16.13
CA ARG A 133 -1.72 34.74 -16.73
C ARG A 133 -1.35 35.75 -15.65
N GLY A 134 -0.04 36.00 -15.50
CA GLY A 134 0.45 37.06 -14.63
C GLY A 134 -0.02 38.44 -15.09
N PRO A 135 -0.25 39.41 -14.17
CA PRO A 135 -0.49 40.79 -14.54
C PRO A 135 0.72 41.34 -15.29
N ARG A 136 0.52 41.75 -16.55
CA ARG A 136 1.50 42.52 -17.33
C ARG A 136 1.75 43.86 -16.64
N GLY A 137 2.96 44.09 -16.16
CA GLY A 137 3.48 45.42 -15.84
C GLY A 137 4.86 45.28 -15.18
N LYS A 138 5.96 45.89 -15.64
CA LYS A 138 6.26 46.77 -16.78
C LYS A 138 7.30 46.07 -17.68
N PRO A 139 7.43 46.40 -18.98
CA PRO A 139 8.54 45.91 -19.79
C PRO A 139 9.86 46.31 -19.13
N THR A 140 10.63 45.33 -18.66
CA THR A 140 12.04 45.52 -18.32
C THR A 140 12.76 45.88 -19.61
N PRO A 141 13.50 46.99 -19.67
CA PRO A 141 14.25 47.34 -20.87
C PRO A 141 15.26 46.24 -21.18
N ALA A 142 15.26 45.87 -22.46
CA ALA A 142 16.13 44.95 -23.18
C ALA A 142 17.44 44.58 -22.47
N GLY A 143 17.60 43.28 -22.19
CA GLY A 143 18.82 42.70 -21.67
C GLY A 143 18.75 41.18 -21.64
N THR A 144 18.72 40.58 -22.84
CA THR A 144 19.23 39.22 -23.15
C THR A 144 19.05 38.12 -22.09
N SER A 145 18.05 37.25 -22.28
CA SER A 145 18.23 35.80 -22.45
C SER A 145 16.86 35.08 -22.46
N ARG A 146 16.47 34.69 -23.68
CA ARG A 146 15.51 33.65 -24.09
C ARG A 146 14.57 33.08 -23.01
N LYS A 147 13.39 33.70 -22.88
CA LYS A 147 12.23 33.20 -22.14
C LYS A 147 11.71 31.89 -22.76
N ARG A 148 11.77 30.79 -22.01
CA ARG A 148 10.87 29.64 -22.24
C ARG A 148 9.45 30.10 -21.91
N ASP A 149 8.55 29.89 -22.86
CA ASP A 149 7.16 30.32 -22.77
C ASP A 149 6.47 29.60 -21.59
N LEU A 150 6.15 30.36 -20.54
CA LEU A 150 5.40 29.89 -19.36
C LEU A 150 3.96 29.44 -19.68
N ARG A 151 3.53 29.54 -20.95
CA ARG A 151 2.24 29.09 -21.46
C ARG A 151 2.08 27.56 -21.38
N ASP A 152 3.17 26.82 -21.38
CA ASP A 152 3.14 25.35 -21.35
C ASP A 152 2.90 24.78 -19.94
N LEU A 153 3.14 25.56 -18.88
CA LEU A 153 3.02 25.09 -17.48
C LEU A 153 1.58 25.17 -16.93
N GLY A 154 0.75 26.07 -17.45
CA GLY A 154 -0.60 26.33 -16.92
C GLY A 154 -1.67 25.31 -17.34
N LEU A 155 -1.46 24.62 -18.46
CA LEU A 155 -2.40 23.64 -19.01
C LEU A 155 -2.28 22.24 -18.36
N GLY A 156 -1.24 22.00 -17.56
CA GLY A 156 -0.90 20.66 -17.05
C GLY A 156 -1.98 20.01 -16.17
N VAL A 157 -2.69 20.77 -15.34
CA VAL A 157 -3.63 20.19 -14.35
C VAL A 157 -4.97 19.78 -14.99
N LEU A 158 -5.49 20.58 -15.95
CA LEU A 158 -6.70 20.23 -16.70
C LEU A 158 -6.41 19.25 -17.84
N ALA A 159 -5.23 19.30 -18.45
CA ALA A 159 -4.80 18.30 -19.43
C ALA A 159 -4.58 16.93 -18.78
N ALA A 160 -4.00 16.86 -17.57
CA ALA A 160 -3.80 15.59 -16.86
C ALA A 160 -5.12 14.87 -16.54
N VAL A 161 -6.20 15.61 -16.25
CA VAL A 161 -7.54 15.03 -16.05
C VAL A 161 -8.15 14.53 -17.37
N ARG A 162 -7.76 15.09 -18.52
CA ARG A 162 -8.25 14.69 -19.86
C ARG A 162 -7.46 13.52 -20.48
N VAL A 163 -6.25 13.22 -20.00
CA VAL A 163 -5.39 12.15 -20.53
C VAL A 163 -5.82 10.74 -20.06
N GLY A 164 -6.79 10.62 -19.16
CA GLY A 164 -7.37 9.33 -18.75
C GLY A 164 -8.33 8.67 -19.75
N GLY A 165 -8.69 9.35 -20.86
CA GLY A 165 -9.60 8.82 -21.87
C GLY A 165 -9.13 9.11 -23.29
N LEU A 166 -9.01 8.06 -24.10
CA LEU A 166 -8.79 8.09 -25.56
C LEU A 166 -7.33 8.27 -26.01
N GLY A 167 -6.43 7.40 -25.55
CA GLY A 167 -5.31 6.99 -26.42
C GLY A 167 -5.86 6.15 -27.59
N PRO A 168 -5.25 6.20 -28.80
CA PRO A 168 -5.66 5.35 -29.91
C PRO A 168 -5.63 3.88 -29.46
N PRO A 169 -6.57 3.03 -29.95
CA PRO A 169 -6.63 1.63 -29.55
C PRO A 169 -5.26 0.99 -29.78
N ARG A 170 -4.60 0.59 -28.68
CA ARG A 170 -3.35 -0.16 -28.77
C ARG A 170 -3.63 -1.39 -29.64
N ARG A 171 -2.80 -1.62 -30.66
CA ARG A 171 -2.84 -2.86 -31.46
C ARG A 171 -2.97 -4.04 -30.49
N PRO A 172 -3.91 -4.97 -30.72
CA PRO A 172 -4.10 -6.10 -29.84
C PRO A 172 -2.78 -6.89 -29.78
N GLN A 173 -2.08 -6.76 -28.66
CA GLN A 173 -0.99 -7.67 -28.32
C GLN A 173 -1.59 -9.09 -28.32
N PRO A 174 -0.96 -10.08 -29.00
CA PRO A 174 -1.44 -11.45 -28.99
C PRO A 174 -1.53 -11.89 -27.53
N ARG A 175 -2.76 -12.05 -27.03
CA ARG A 175 -3.00 -12.43 -25.65
C ARG A 175 -2.45 -13.84 -25.47
N PRO A 176 -1.50 -14.08 -24.54
CA PRO A 176 -1.24 -15.44 -24.10
C PRO A 176 -2.59 -16.02 -23.64
N ARG A 177 -2.91 -17.24 -24.07
CA ARG A 177 -4.16 -17.93 -23.70
C ARG A 177 -4.30 -17.86 -22.19
N ARG A 178 -5.18 -16.97 -21.70
CA ARG A 178 -5.39 -16.80 -20.26
C ARG A 178 -5.99 -18.10 -19.75
N PRO A 179 -5.40 -18.76 -18.72
CA PRO A 179 -6.10 -19.81 -18.03
C PRO A 179 -7.42 -19.23 -17.48
N HIS A 180 -8.46 -20.05 -17.53
CA HIS A 180 -9.83 -19.74 -17.13
C HIS A 180 -9.87 -18.76 -15.96
N ARG A 181 -10.49 -17.60 -16.18
CA ARG A 181 -10.67 -16.50 -15.23
C ARG A 181 -11.45 -17.03 -14.02
N ARG A 182 -10.78 -17.70 -13.08
CA ARG A 182 -11.32 -17.93 -11.74
C ARG A 182 -11.41 -16.55 -11.09
N ASP A 183 -12.56 -16.22 -10.52
CA ASP A 183 -12.76 -14.98 -9.79
C ASP A 183 -11.75 -14.89 -8.64
N VAL A 184 -10.61 -14.27 -8.92
CA VAL A 184 -9.54 -14.05 -7.95
C VAL A 184 -10.09 -13.24 -6.78
N GLY A 185 -11.01 -12.30 -7.06
CA GLY A 185 -11.74 -11.56 -6.03
C GLY A 185 -12.62 -12.45 -5.14
N ALA A 186 -13.32 -13.45 -5.69
CA ALA A 186 -14.13 -14.38 -4.90
C ALA A 186 -13.27 -15.34 -4.07
N LEU A 187 -12.08 -15.71 -4.57
CA LEU A 187 -11.11 -16.53 -3.83
C LEU A 187 -10.55 -15.78 -2.62
N TRP A 188 -10.19 -14.50 -2.78
CA TRP A 188 -9.72 -13.66 -1.66
C TRP A 188 -10.82 -13.33 -0.66
N ALA A 189 -12.05 -13.03 -1.12
CA ALA A 189 -13.19 -12.84 -0.24
C ALA A 189 -13.49 -14.11 0.57
N ARG A 190 -13.45 -15.29 -0.07
CA ARG A 190 -13.57 -16.58 0.64
C ARG A 190 -12.43 -16.82 1.61
N GLN A 191 -11.19 -16.49 1.26
CA GLN A 191 -10.05 -16.66 2.17
C GLN A 191 -10.13 -15.71 3.37
N LEU A 192 -10.54 -14.45 3.19
CA LEU A 192 -10.75 -13.49 4.28
C LEU A 192 -11.87 -13.96 5.23
N VAL A 193 -12.99 -14.46 4.71
CA VAL A 193 -14.08 -15.03 5.52
C VAL A 193 -13.63 -16.29 6.25
N LEU A 194 -12.93 -17.22 5.58
CA LEU A 194 -12.42 -18.44 6.20
C LEU A 194 -11.38 -18.14 7.29
N TRP A 195 -10.59 -17.08 7.12
CA TRP A 195 -9.60 -16.66 8.10
C TRP A 195 -10.25 -15.96 9.30
N ALA A 196 -11.24 -15.10 9.08
CA ALA A 196 -12.06 -14.51 10.15
C ALA A 196 -12.79 -15.57 10.98
N VAL A 197 -13.35 -16.60 10.34
CA VAL A 197 -14.02 -17.73 11.02
C VAL A 197 -13.03 -18.62 11.79
N ARG A 198 -11.79 -18.76 11.30
CA ARG A 198 -10.74 -19.51 12.02
C ARG A 198 -10.13 -18.73 13.19
N GLY A 199 -10.02 -17.40 13.08
CA GLY A 199 -9.54 -16.54 14.17
C GLY A 199 -10.47 -16.52 15.39
N ALA A 200 -11.75 -16.89 15.23
CA ALA A 200 -12.71 -17.01 16.33
C ALA A 200 -12.62 -18.36 17.10
N ARG A 201 -11.86 -19.34 16.59
CA ARG A 201 -11.60 -20.59 17.32
C ARG A 201 -10.32 -20.41 18.10
N GLY A 202 -10.45 -20.29 19.42
CA GLY A 202 -9.33 -20.18 20.36
C GLY A 202 -8.28 -21.28 20.18
N PRO A 203 -7.08 -21.11 20.77
CA PRO A 203 -5.93 -21.97 20.52
C PRO A 203 -6.29 -23.43 20.75
N HIS A 204 -6.09 -24.26 19.72
CA HIS A 204 -6.19 -25.70 19.82
C HIS A 204 -5.21 -26.18 20.88
N VAL A 205 -5.74 -26.54 22.06
CA VAL A 205 -5.00 -27.27 23.09
C VAL A 205 -4.46 -28.53 22.44
N CYS A 206 -3.15 -28.60 22.29
CA CYS A 206 -2.43 -29.72 21.73
C CYS A 206 -2.62 -30.93 22.67
N ARG A 207 -3.65 -31.74 22.43
CA ARG A 207 -3.80 -33.06 23.08
C ARG A 207 -2.61 -33.89 22.62
N ARG A 208 -1.67 -34.13 23.52
CA ARG A 208 -0.60 -35.14 23.33
C ARG A 208 -1.28 -36.49 23.12
N GLU A 209 -1.30 -36.97 21.89
CA GLU A 209 -1.58 -38.38 21.66
C GLU A 209 -0.44 -39.22 22.27
N PRO A 210 -0.77 -40.26 23.05
CA PRO A 210 0.25 -41.16 23.59
C PRO A 210 0.92 -41.90 22.42
N GLY A 211 2.19 -41.56 22.17
CA GLY A 211 2.98 -42.20 21.13
C GLY A 211 3.14 -43.71 21.35
N PRO A 212 3.38 -44.47 20.27
CA PRO A 212 3.54 -45.92 20.34
C PRO A 212 4.71 -46.29 21.27
N ARG A 213 4.45 -47.25 22.17
CA ARG A 213 5.46 -47.77 23.11
C ARG A 213 6.66 -48.31 22.32
N PRO A 214 7.91 -47.95 22.68
CA PRO A 214 9.08 -48.48 22.01
C PRO A 214 9.18 -49.99 22.23
N PRO A 215 9.67 -50.75 21.22
CA PRO A 215 9.88 -52.19 21.38
C PRO A 215 10.93 -52.46 22.46
N ARG A 216 10.62 -53.41 23.36
CA ARG A 216 11.54 -53.92 24.39
C ARG A 216 12.77 -54.52 23.69
N ARG A 217 13.89 -53.78 23.70
CA ARG A 217 15.19 -54.34 23.32
C ARG A 217 15.64 -55.31 24.41
N ARG A 218 15.84 -56.58 24.05
CA ARG A 218 16.54 -57.56 24.90
C ARG A 218 18.00 -57.10 25.03
N ALA A 219 18.48 -57.00 26.26
CA ALA A 219 19.86 -56.68 26.57
C ALA A 219 20.76 -57.84 26.11
N ALA A 220 21.76 -57.53 25.28
CA ALA A 220 22.91 -58.40 25.09
C ALA A 220 23.92 -58.09 26.20
N PRO A 221 24.49 -59.09 26.89
CA PRO A 221 25.51 -58.87 27.90
C PRO A 221 26.89 -58.75 27.25
N GLY A 222 27.68 -57.79 27.72
CA GLY A 222 29.12 -57.75 27.49
C GLY A 222 29.56 -56.71 26.46
N LEU A 223 29.91 -55.52 26.93
CA LEU A 223 31.22 -54.91 26.69
C LEU A 223 31.36 -53.63 27.51
N ALA A 224 32.48 -53.56 28.20
CA ALA A 224 32.82 -52.57 29.20
C ALA A 224 33.45 -51.32 28.57
N LEU A 225 33.14 -50.19 29.21
CA LEU A 225 33.99 -49.02 29.47
C LEU A 225 34.70 -48.29 28.29
N GLY A 226 34.36 -47.00 28.18
CA GLY A 226 35.38 -45.96 28.02
C GLY A 226 35.18 -45.00 26.84
N ALA A 227 34.45 -43.90 27.07
CA ALA A 227 34.77 -42.59 26.48
C ALA A 227 33.89 -41.50 27.10
N CYS A 228 34.53 -40.55 27.77
CA CYS A 228 33.96 -39.30 28.23
C CYS A 228 33.48 -38.44 27.04
N CYS A 229 32.18 -38.14 26.95
CA CYS A 229 31.68 -37.03 26.15
C CYS A 229 31.38 -35.82 27.06
N PRO A 230 31.77 -34.59 26.70
CA PRO A 230 31.48 -33.41 27.48
C PRO A 230 30.00 -33.01 27.38
N PRO A 231 29.42 -32.35 28.40
CA PRO A 231 28.04 -31.92 28.38
C PRO A 231 27.96 -30.55 27.70
N ARG A 232 27.34 -30.48 26.51
CA ARG A 232 26.58 -29.34 25.95
C ARG A 232 26.46 -29.49 24.44
N SER A 233 25.51 -30.31 24.01
CA SER A 233 24.80 -30.05 22.76
C SER A 233 23.44 -30.73 22.84
N TRP A 234 22.39 -29.94 22.68
CA TRP A 234 21.04 -30.43 22.53
C TRP A 234 20.94 -31.14 21.18
N CYS A 235 21.23 -32.43 21.19
CA CYS A 235 21.06 -33.29 20.03
C CYS A 235 19.58 -33.68 19.94
N CYS A 236 18.83 -32.98 19.07
CA CYS A 236 17.47 -33.36 18.70
C CYS A 236 17.54 -34.67 17.88
N PRO A 237 17.03 -35.82 18.35
CA PRO A 237 17.26 -37.11 17.69
C PRO A 237 16.44 -37.32 16.41
N ARG A 238 15.93 -36.26 15.75
CA ARG A 238 14.99 -36.41 14.62
C ARG A 238 15.24 -35.55 13.39
N CYS A 239 16.31 -34.77 13.33
CA CYS A 239 16.58 -33.91 12.18
C CYS A 239 18.05 -34.02 11.79
N GLY A 240 18.38 -34.98 10.93
CA GLY A 240 19.69 -35.09 10.28
C GLY A 240 19.93 -33.99 9.25
N ARG A 241 20.00 -32.72 9.68
CA ARG A 241 20.51 -31.60 8.88
C ARG A 241 21.33 -30.65 9.74
N PHE A 242 22.59 -30.48 9.35
CA PHE A 242 23.44 -29.40 9.82
C PHE A 242 22.87 -28.06 9.33
N ALA A 243 22.80 -27.07 10.24
CA ALA A 243 22.64 -25.67 9.85
C ALA A 243 24.01 -25.08 9.49
N PRO A 244 24.15 -24.33 8.39
CA PRO A 244 25.34 -23.53 8.15
C PRO A 244 25.34 -22.29 9.05
N ARG A 245 26.55 -21.81 9.36
CA ARG A 245 26.84 -20.67 10.25
C ARG A 245 26.22 -19.36 9.76
#